data_AF-A0AAD4MAP8-F1
#
_entry.id   AF-A0AAD4MAP8-F1
#
_cell.length_a   1.000
_cell.length_b   1.000
_cell.length_c   1.000
_cell.angle_alpha   90.00
_cell.angle_beta   90.00
_cell.angle_gamma   90.00
#
_symmetry.space_group_name_H-M   'P 1'
#
loop_
_entity.id
_entity.type
_entity.pdbx_description
1 polymer ?
#
loop_
_entity_poly.entity_id
_entity_poly.type
_entity_poly.pdbx_seq_one_letter_code
_entity_poly.pdbx_strand_id
1 'polypeptide(L)'
;MMASASASASASASANTSTTTQAPGQAGKSTQPLVTQGDWTKNLVQLAKTAELKKYALTLQLQTAHILSAHATLEQKMRSIQDLKEQKNKLDSERARLLNCLREVNEDRDKTDMMEAQLNNECAELRARIQQITDGEYATAKRDVDSLRAELGQPPLPNLQATLEEKSQQYLQERRLGAEQHSKRAADETLLDGAQTTSAKRPRGRPKGSKNRSGKAPGGSGQALESASG
;
A
#
# COMPACT_ATOMS: atom_id res chain seq x y z
N MET A 1 6.58 1.84 -14.35
CA MET A 1 6.84 2.09 -15.79
C MET A 1 7.42 0.80 -16.32
N MET A 2 6.93 0.05 -17.30
CA MET A 2 5.97 0.15 -18.40
C MET A 2 5.43 -1.29 -18.60
N ALA A 3 4.33 -1.65 -19.24
CA ALA A 3 3.14 -0.98 -19.76
C ALA A 3 2.10 -2.11 -19.87
N SER A 4 0.88 -1.87 -19.38
CA SER A 4 -0.27 -2.72 -19.62
C SER A 4 -0.70 -2.60 -21.08
N ALA A 5 -0.96 -3.73 -21.73
CA ALA A 5 -1.78 -3.79 -22.93
C ALA A 5 -2.91 -4.80 -22.67
N SER A 6 -4.04 -4.28 -22.19
CA SER A 6 -5.31 -4.98 -22.11
C SER A 6 -6.03 -4.79 -23.44
N ALA A 7 -6.34 -5.89 -24.14
CA ALA A 7 -7.25 -5.87 -25.28
C ALA A 7 -8.41 -6.84 -24.99
N SER A 8 -9.48 -6.27 -24.47
CA SER A 8 -10.81 -6.90 -24.44
C SER A 8 -11.48 -6.62 -25.78
N ALA A 9 -11.89 -7.67 -26.49
CA ALA A 9 -12.77 -7.55 -27.63
C ALA A 9 -13.95 -8.51 -27.44
N SER A 10 -15.07 -7.95 -26.98
CA SER A 10 -16.39 -8.53 -27.09
C SER A 10 -17.07 -7.86 -28.29
N ALA A 11 -17.47 -8.65 -29.29
CA ALA A 11 -18.44 -8.21 -30.29
C ALA A 11 -19.24 -9.42 -30.78
N SER A 12 -20.47 -9.47 -30.32
CA SER A 12 -21.58 -10.22 -30.89
C SER A 12 -21.97 -9.62 -32.24
N ALA A 13 -22.19 -10.47 -33.25
CA ALA A 13 -23.00 -10.12 -34.41
C ALA A 13 -23.60 -11.40 -35.02
N SER A 14 -24.91 -11.52 -34.88
CA SER A 14 -25.76 -12.40 -35.69
C SER A 14 -25.98 -11.79 -37.08
N ALA A 15 -26.24 -12.66 -38.06
CA ALA A 15 -27.19 -12.53 -39.19
C ALA A 15 -26.63 -12.73 -40.62
N ASN A 16 -27.52 -13.34 -41.41
CA ASN A 16 -27.61 -13.50 -42.88
C ASN A 16 -26.79 -14.61 -43.55
N THR A 17 -27.39 -15.67 -44.10
CA THR A 17 -28.45 -15.81 -45.16
C THR A 17 -27.93 -15.54 -46.58
N SER A 18 -27.66 -16.63 -47.30
CA SER A 18 -27.55 -16.75 -48.77
C SER A 18 -27.51 -18.26 -49.06
N THR A 19 -28.59 -18.95 -49.45
CA THR A 19 -29.46 -18.84 -50.64
C THR A 19 -28.67 -18.87 -51.95
N THR A 20 -28.33 -20.06 -52.43
CA THR A 20 -28.10 -20.32 -53.86
C THR A 20 -28.93 -21.52 -54.31
N THR A 21 -29.93 -21.18 -55.10
CA THR A 21 -30.79 -21.99 -55.95
C THR A 21 -30.00 -22.65 -57.08
N GLN A 22 -30.10 -23.97 -57.23
CA GLN A 22 -29.99 -24.62 -58.55
C GLN A 22 -31.14 -25.62 -58.73
N ALA A 23 -31.92 -25.35 -59.77
CA ALA A 23 -33.12 -26.05 -60.18
C ALA A 23 -32.78 -27.18 -61.19
N PRO A 24 -33.74 -28.08 -61.51
CA PRO A 24 -33.50 -29.42 -62.00
C PRO A 24 -33.63 -29.56 -63.52
N GLY A 25 -32.89 -30.50 -64.10
CA GLY A 25 -33.06 -30.97 -65.48
C GLY A 25 -33.82 -32.30 -65.52
N GLN A 26 -35.10 -32.23 -65.91
CA GLN A 26 -35.92 -33.37 -66.32
C GLN A 26 -35.58 -33.78 -67.76
N ALA A 27 -35.45 -35.08 -68.01
CA ALA A 27 -35.75 -35.69 -69.31
C ALA A 27 -36.44 -37.04 -69.03
N GLY A 28 -37.73 -37.09 -69.35
CA GLY A 28 -38.59 -38.24 -69.07
C GLY A 28 -38.34 -39.43 -69.99
N LYS A 29 -38.83 -40.59 -69.55
CA LYS A 29 -39.40 -41.64 -70.41
C LYS A 29 -40.27 -42.60 -69.59
N SER A 30 -41.44 -42.88 -70.17
CA SER A 30 -42.33 -44.03 -69.98
C SER A 30 -43.02 -44.23 -68.62
N THR A 31 -44.27 -43.80 -68.60
CA THR A 31 -45.40 -44.35 -67.85
C THR A 31 -45.58 -45.85 -68.11
N GLN A 32 -45.31 -46.68 -67.10
CA GLN A 32 -46.00 -47.95 -66.90
C GLN A 32 -46.76 -47.87 -65.57
N PRO A 33 -47.98 -48.45 -65.46
CA PRO A 33 -48.71 -48.49 -64.21
C PRO A 33 -48.09 -49.59 -63.34
N LEU A 34 -46.98 -49.24 -62.67
CA LEU A 34 -46.30 -50.09 -61.72
C LEU A 34 -47.13 -50.11 -60.43
N VAL A 35 -48.00 -51.11 -60.31
CA VAL A 35 -48.70 -51.43 -59.07
C VAL A 35 -47.63 -51.67 -58.00
N THR A 36 -47.44 -50.70 -57.11
CA THR A 36 -46.49 -50.73 -55.99
C THR A 36 -46.98 -51.70 -54.92
N GLN A 37 -46.91 -52.99 -55.20
CA GLN A 37 -47.13 -54.05 -54.23
C GLN A 37 -45.81 -54.34 -53.51
N GLY A 38 -45.54 -53.58 -52.44
CA GLY A 38 -44.55 -53.94 -51.41
C GLY A 38 -43.30 -53.07 -51.32
N ASP A 39 -43.34 -52.02 -50.47
CA ASP A 39 -42.25 -51.65 -49.52
C ASP A 39 -42.50 -50.36 -48.72
N TRP A 40 -43.69 -49.75 -48.82
CA TRP A 40 -44.03 -48.53 -48.05
C TRP A 40 -43.89 -48.72 -46.53
N THR A 41 -44.15 -49.91 -46.00
CA THR A 41 -43.99 -50.25 -44.59
C THR A 41 -42.52 -50.22 -44.16
N LYS A 42 -41.60 -50.76 -44.98
CA LYS A 42 -40.15 -50.69 -44.70
C LYS A 42 -39.64 -49.25 -44.76
N ASN A 43 -40.10 -48.48 -45.74
CA ASN A 43 -39.75 -47.06 -45.87
C ASN A 43 -40.23 -46.25 -44.65
N LEU A 44 -41.44 -46.53 -44.14
CA LEU A 44 -41.96 -45.88 -42.94
C LEU A 44 -41.13 -46.24 -41.70
N VAL A 45 -40.79 -47.52 -41.51
CA VAL A 45 -39.93 -47.98 -40.41
C VAL A 45 -38.52 -47.37 -40.51
N GLN A 46 -37.95 -47.28 -41.70
CA GLN A 46 -36.67 -46.60 -41.92
C GLN A 46 -36.75 -45.12 -41.57
N LEU A 47 -37.81 -44.42 -42.01
CA LEU A 47 -38.02 -43.01 -41.71
C LEU A 47 -38.13 -42.78 -40.19
N ALA A 48 -38.86 -43.64 -39.49
CA ALA A 48 -38.98 -43.61 -38.03
C ALA A 48 -37.62 -43.83 -37.34
N LYS A 49 -36.84 -44.82 -37.77
CA LYS A 49 -35.48 -45.06 -37.25
C LYS A 49 -34.54 -43.89 -37.54
N THR A 50 -34.63 -43.28 -38.73
CA THR A 50 -33.85 -42.08 -39.06
C THR A 50 -34.26 -40.88 -38.21
N ALA A 51 -35.55 -40.70 -37.93
CA ALA A 51 -36.02 -39.65 -37.03
C ALA A 51 -35.53 -39.87 -35.60
N GLU A 52 -35.58 -41.11 -35.11
CA GLU A 52 -35.10 -41.47 -33.78
C GLU A 52 -33.57 -41.30 -33.67
N LEU A 53 -32.80 -41.71 -34.68
CA LEU A 53 -31.36 -41.47 -34.75
C LEU A 53 -31.03 -39.97 -34.71
N LYS A 54 -31.76 -39.14 -35.46
CA LYS A 54 -31.58 -37.69 -35.45
C LYS A 54 -31.89 -37.08 -34.08
N LYS A 55 -32.91 -37.58 -33.37
CA LYS A 55 -33.23 -37.18 -31.99
C LYS A 55 -32.06 -37.49 -31.04
N TYR A 56 -31.50 -38.70 -31.10
CA TYR A 56 -30.35 -39.07 -30.25
C TYR A 56 -29.09 -38.27 -30.62
N ALA A 57 -28.82 -38.07 -31.91
CA ALA A 57 -27.69 -37.27 -32.38
C ALA A 57 -27.77 -35.83 -31.87
N LEU A 58 -28.94 -35.20 -31.95
CA LEU A 58 -29.15 -33.84 -31.43
C LEU A 58 -29.00 -33.79 -29.91
N THR A 59 -29.52 -34.78 -29.19
CA THR A 59 -29.38 -34.88 -27.74
C THR A 59 -27.91 -34.98 -27.33
N LEU A 60 -27.14 -35.81 -28.02
CA LEU A 60 -25.70 -35.96 -27.80
C LEU A 60 -24.97 -34.63 -28.08
N GLN A 61 -25.27 -33.96 -29.19
CA GLN A 61 -24.68 -32.65 -29.53
C GLN A 61 -24.95 -31.60 -28.44
N LEU A 62 -26.18 -31.53 -27.93
CA LEU A 62 -26.55 -30.61 -26.86
C LEU A 62 -25.79 -30.92 -25.57
N GLN A 63 -25.71 -32.20 -25.18
CA GLN A 63 -24.95 -32.63 -24.01
C GLN A 63 -23.45 -32.33 -24.17
N THR A 64 -22.87 -32.57 -25.34
CA THR A 64 -21.48 -32.20 -25.64
C THR A 64 -21.26 -30.70 -25.48
N ALA A 65 -22.14 -29.85 -26.01
CA ALA A 65 -22.04 -28.40 -25.85
C ALA A 65 -22.11 -27.98 -24.37
N HIS A 66 -23.00 -28.60 -23.58
CA HIS A 66 -23.09 -28.34 -22.14
C HIS A 66 -21.81 -28.74 -21.40
N ILE A 67 -21.23 -29.91 -21.71
CA ILE A 67 -19.97 -30.38 -21.11
C ILE A 67 -18.84 -29.40 -21.43
N LEU A 68 -18.73 -28.95 -22.69
CA LEU A 68 -17.68 -28.01 -23.11
C LEU A 68 -17.83 -26.64 -22.40
N SER A 69 -19.05 -26.13 -22.28
CA SER A 69 -19.31 -24.88 -21.56
C SER A 69 -19.00 -24.99 -20.07
N ALA A 70 -19.36 -26.11 -19.44
CA ALA A 70 -19.02 -26.39 -18.05
C ALA A 70 -17.50 -26.49 -17.86
N HIS A 71 -16.78 -27.12 -18.80
CA HIS A 71 -15.32 -27.22 -18.78
C HIS A 71 -14.63 -25.85 -18.86
N ALA A 72 -15.06 -25.00 -19.79
CA ALA A 72 -14.53 -23.64 -19.92
C ALA A 72 -14.75 -22.82 -18.63
N THR A 73 -15.92 -22.96 -18.02
CA THR A 73 -16.24 -22.32 -16.73
C THR A 73 -15.34 -22.84 -15.61
N LEU A 74 -15.12 -24.16 -15.54
CA LEU A 74 -14.24 -24.79 -14.56
C LEU A 74 -12.80 -24.28 -14.69
N GLU A 75 -12.26 -24.23 -15.90
CA GLU A 75 -10.91 -23.70 -16.16
C GLU A 75 -10.78 -22.23 -15.74
N GLN A 76 -11.78 -21.41 -16.06
CA GLN A 76 -11.81 -20.01 -15.66
C GLN A 76 -11.77 -19.88 -14.13
N LYS A 77 -12.59 -20.66 -13.41
CA LYS A 77 -12.62 -20.66 -11.95
C LYS A 77 -11.31 -21.16 -11.35
N MET A 78 -10.69 -22.19 -11.93
CA MET A 78 -9.39 -22.70 -11.47
C MET A 78 -8.29 -21.64 -11.59
N ARG A 79 -8.28 -20.89 -12.70
CA ARG A 79 -7.36 -19.77 -12.89
C ARG A 79 -7.58 -18.67 -11.86
N SER A 80 -8.83 -18.26 -11.65
CA SER A 80 -9.16 -17.27 -10.61
C SER A 80 -8.77 -17.73 -9.20
N ILE A 81 -8.90 -19.02 -8.88
CA ILE A 81 -8.44 -19.58 -7.59
C ILE A 81 -6.91 -19.45 -7.47
N GLN A 82 -6.18 -19.71 -8.54
CA GLN A 82 -4.73 -19.55 -8.55
C GLN A 82 -4.32 -18.09 -8.34
N ASP A 83 -4.94 -17.15 -9.05
CA ASP A 83 -4.67 -15.72 -8.91
C ASP A 83 -4.94 -15.24 -7.46
N LEU A 84 -6.03 -15.70 -6.85
CA LEU A 84 -6.37 -15.37 -5.46
C LEU A 84 -5.36 -15.96 -4.46
N LYS A 85 -4.85 -17.18 -4.71
CA LYS A 85 -3.80 -17.78 -3.87
C LYS A 85 -2.50 -16.99 -3.93
N GLU A 86 -2.10 -16.51 -5.11
CA GLU A 86 -0.90 -15.68 -5.27
C GLU A 86 -1.06 -14.32 -4.58
N GLN A 87 -2.20 -13.65 -4.76
CA GLN A 87 -2.50 -12.39 -4.07
C GLN A 87 -2.48 -12.56 -2.55
N LYS A 88 -3.08 -13.64 -2.03
CA LYS A 88 -3.02 -13.96 -0.61
C LYS A 88 -1.57 -14.13 -0.13
N ASN A 89 -0.76 -14.90 -0.83
CA ASN A 89 0.64 -15.13 -0.45
C ASN A 89 1.47 -13.83 -0.42
N LYS A 90 1.20 -12.91 -1.36
CA LYS A 90 1.82 -11.58 -1.38
C LYS A 90 1.42 -10.75 -0.16
N LEU A 91 0.13 -10.74 0.19
CA LEU A 91 -0.35 -10.03 1.38
C LEU A 91 0.21 -10.64 2.68
N ASP A 92 0.32 -11.96 2.76
CA ASP A 92 0.90 -12.65 3.92
C ASP A 92 2.39 -12.31 4.10
N SER A 93 3.13 -12.18 2.99
CA SER A 93 4.54 -11.75 3.00
C SER A 93 4.71 -10.29 3.42
N GLU A 94 3.86 -9.39 2.93
CA GLU A 94 3.85 -7.98 3.38
C GLU A 94 3.47 -7.86 4.86
N ARG A 95 2.49 -8.63 5.32
CA ARG A 95 2.12 -8.70 6.74
C ARG A 95 3.31 -9.14 7.59
N ALA A 96 4.03 -10.18 7.18
CA ALA A 96 5.23 -10.65 7.89
C ALA A 96 6.33 -9.58 7.92
N ARG A 97 6.58 -8.91 6.79
CA ARG A 97 7.55 -7.80 6.70
C ARG A 97 7.21 -6.66 7.66
N LEU A 98 5.96 -6.20 7.65
CA LEU A 98 5.50 -5.11 8.51
C LEU A 98 5.58 -5.47 10.00
N LEU A 99 5.24 -6.71 10.37
CA LEU A 99 5.40 -7.18 11.75
C LEU A 99 6.86 -7.18 12.19
N ASN A 100 7.79 -7.55 11.30
CA ASN A 100 9.22 -7.46 11.62
C ASN A 100 9.69 -6.01 11.79
N CYS A 101 9.27 -5.09 10.91
CA CYS A 101 9.59 -3.67 11.08
C CYS A 101 9.02 -3.09 12.39
N LEU A 102 7.81 -3.50 12.79
CA LEU A 102 7.22 -3.06 14.06
C LEU A 102 8.02 -3.59 15.27
N ARG A 103 8.51 -4.83 15.19
CA ARG A 103 9.39 -5.40 16.22
C ARG A 103 10.67 -4.58 16.34
N GLU A 104 11.33 -4.27 15.22
CA GLU A 104 12.56 -3.46 15.20
C GLU A 104 12.35 -2.07 15.81
N VAL A 105 11.27 -1.37 15.45
CA VAL A 105 10.94 -0.06 16.03
C VAL A 105 10.72 -0.14 17.54
N ASN A 106 10.09 -1.19 18.04
CA ASN A 106 9.90 -1.38 19.47
C ASN A 106 11.25 -1.63 20.18
N GLU A 107 12.13 -2.44 19.59
CA GLU A 107 13.49 -2.69 20.12
C GLU A 107 14.32 -1.40 20.17
N ASP A 108 14.26 -0.57 19.13
CA ASP A 108 14.96 0.71 19.09
C ASP A 108 14.40 1.72 20.11
N ARG A 109 13.08 1.72 20.31
CA ARG A 109 12.43 2.52 21.36
C ARG A 109 12.93 2.09 22.73
N ASP A 110 12.86 0.81 23.06
CA ASP A 110 13.27 0.29 24.37
C ASP A 110 14.76 0.57 24.63
N LYS A 111 15.61 0.49 23.59
CA LYS A 111 17.02 0.88 23.65
C LYS A 111 17.20 2.38 23.93
N THR A 112 16.40 3.23 23.28
CA THR A 112 16.42 4.68 23.48
C THR A 112 15.97 5.04 24.90
N ASP A 113 14.90 4.42 25.40
CA ASP A 113 14.38 4.63 26.75
C ASP A 113 15.43 4.23 27.81
N MET A 114 16.16 3.14 27.59
CA MET A 114 17.26 2.72 28.46
C MET A 114 18.41 3.73 28.46
N MET A 115 18.81 4.25 27.29
CA MET A 115 19.84 5.29 27.21
C MET A 115 19.40 6.60 27.84
N GLU A 116 18.14 7.00 27.65
CA GLU A 116 17.58 8.18 28.29
C GLU A 116 17.60 8.04 29.82
N ALA A 117 17.16 6.90 30.35
CA ALA A 117 17.21 6.63 31.78
C ALA A 117 18.65 6.69 32.33
N GLN A 118 19.62 6.12 31.59
CA GLN A 118 21.03 6.18 31.96
C GLN A 118 21.54 7.63 32.00
N LEU A 119 21.32 8.41 30.94
CA LEU A 119 21.74 9.81 30.88
C LEU A 119 21.08 10.67 31.95
N ASN A 120 19.80 10.41 32.27
CA ASN A 120 19.11 11.11 33.35
C ASN A 120 19.72 10.81 34.73
N ASN A 121 20.10 9.56 34.98
CA ASN A 121 20.80 9.17 36.21
C ASN A 121 22.18 9.83 36.30
N GLU A 122 22.96 9.80 35.22
CA GLU A 122 24.27 10.46 35.15
C GLU A 122 24.13 11.99 35.35
N CYS A 123 23.13 12.61 34.73
CA CYS A 123 22.83 14.04 34.95
C CYS A 123 22.48 14.33 36.41
N ALA A 124 21.69 13.46 37.05
CA ALA A 124 21.34 13.61 38.45
C ALA A 124 22.57 13.46 39.36
N GLU A 125 23.43 12.48 39.10
CA GLU A 125 24.69 12.28 39.83
C GLU A 125 25.62 13.49 39.68
N LEU A 126 25.80 13.99 38.46
CA LEU A 126 26.64 15.16 38.20
C LEU A 126 26.10 16.41 38.91
N ARG A 127 24.78 16.65 38.89
CA ARG A 127 24.16 17.75 39.65
C ARG A 127 24.40 17.59 41.15
N ALA A 128 24.23 16.38 41.69
CA ALA A 128 24.48 16.12 43.11
C ALA A 128 25.96 16.35 43.47
N ARG A 129 26.90 15.92 42.63
CA ARG A 129 28.34 16.14 42.82
C ARG A 129 28.71 17.62 42.75
N ILE A 130 28.15 18.36 41.79
CA ILE A 130 28.35 19.82 41.69
C ILE A 130 27.83 20.49 42.96
N GLN A 131 26.64 20.13 43.43
CA GLN A 131 26.07 20.70 44.66
C GLN A 131 26.97 20.41 45.86
N GLN A 132 27.43 19.16 46.01
CA GLN A 132 28.31 18.75 47.11
C GLN A 132 29.62 19.55 47.13
N ILE A 133 30.27 19.72 45.98
CA ILE A 133 31.52 20.49 45.87
C ILE A 133 31.27 21.97 46.16
N THR A 134 30.17 22.51 45.62
CA THR A 134 29.81 23.93 45.75
C THR A 134 29.54 24.30 47.21
N ASP A 135 28.76 23.49 47.93
CA ASP A 135 28.35 23.77 49.31
C ASP A 135 29.44 23.41 50.35
N GLY A 136 30.33 22.47 50.02
CA GLY A 136 31.38 21.99 50.92
C GLY A 136 32.70 22.74 50.75
N GLU A 137 33.60 22.12 49.99
CA GLU A 137 35.00 22.54 49.85
C GLU A 137 35.12 23.92 49.20
N TYR A 138 34.35 24.19 48.14
CA TYR A 138 34.40 25.46 47.44
C TYR A 138 33.94 26.62 48.30
N ALA A 139 32.80 26.49 48.99
CA ALA A 139 32.28 27.54 49.87
C ALA A 139 33.26 27.88 51.01
N THR A 140 33.90 26.87 51.60
CA THR A 140 34.91 27.06 52.65
C THR A 140 36.13 27.79 52.10
N ALA A 141 36.72 27.28 51.01
CA ALA A 141 37.87 27.91 50.37
C ALA A 141 37.59 29.35 49.90
N LYS A 142 36.39 29.62 49.38
CA LYS A 142 35.97 30.97 48.97
C LYS A 142 35.96 31.93 50.16
N ARG A 143 35.38 31.52 51.30
CA ARG A 143 35.36 32.34 52.53
C ARG A 143 36.78 32.66 53.00
N ASP A 144 37.67 31.67 53.02
CA ASP A 144 39.04 31.85 53.45
C ASP A 144 39.79 32.84 52.54
N VAL A 145 39.64 32.69 51.21
CA VAL A 145 40.25 33.61 50.23
C VAL A 145 39.68 35.03 50.34
N ASP A 146 38.36 35.17 50.52
CA ASP A 146 37.73 36.48 50.69
C ASP A 146 38.17 37.16 52.00
N SER A 147 38.38 36.38 53.07
CA SER A 147 38.96 36.89 54.33
C SER A 147 40.37 37.42 54.14
N LEU A 148 41.25 36.66 53.46
CA LEU A 148 42.61 37.09 53.15
C LEU A 148 42.64 38.32 52.23
N ARG A 149 41.72 38.40 51.26
CA ARG A 149 41.58 39.58 50.40
C ARG A 149 41.14 40.80 51.19
N ALA A 150 40.21 40.65 52.12
CA ALA A 150 39.79 41.74 52.99
C ALA A 150 40.95 42.26 53.85
N GLU A 151 41.79 41.38 54.41
CA GLU A 151 43.00 41.75 55.15
C GLU A 151 44.01 42.53 54.28
N LEU A 152 44.10 42.21 52.99
CA LEU A 152 44.96 42.90 52.02
C LEU A 152 44.31 44.14 51.37
N GLY A 153 43.08 44.50 51.76
CA GLY A 153 42.33 45.62 51.17
C GLY A 153 41.86 45.40 49.72
N GLN A 154 41.77 44.14 49.27
CA GLN A 154 41.28 43.78 47.94
C GLN A 154 39.78 43.45 47.96
N PRO A 155 39.04 43.69 46.85
CA PRO A 155 37.63 43.33 46.75
C PRO A 155 37.43 41.79 46.71
N PRO A 156 36.27 41.31 47.19
CA PRO A 156 35.95 39.88 47.23
C PRO A 156 35.83 39.30 45.82
N LEU A 157 36.05 37.99 45.71
CA LEU A 157 35.97 37.28 44.44
C LEU A 157 34.53 37.24 43.89
N PRO A 158 34.38 37.29 42.54
CA PRO A 158 33.08 37.11 41.90
C PRO A 158 32.49 35.73 42.21
N ASN A 159 31.15 35.65 42.19
CA ASN A 159 30.43 34.41 42.49
C ASN A 159 30.66 33.36 41.39
N LEU A 160 30.76 32.07 41.78
CA LEU A 160 30.88 30.92 40.88
C LEU A 160 29.84 30.93 39.75
N GLN A 161 28.61 31.33 40.09
CA GLN A 161 27.50 31.43 39.14
C GLN A 161 27.81 32.36 37.96
N ALA A 162 28.44 33.51 38.21
CA ALA A 162 28.80 34.47 37.16
C ALA A 162 29.83 33.87 36.19
N THR A 163 30.83 33.16 36.73
CA THR A 163 31.85 32.46 35.94
C THR A 163 31.26 31.31 35.11
N LEU A 164 30.29 30.57 35.67
CA LEU A 164 29.58 29.50 34.95
C LEU A 164 28.73 30.05 33.81
N GLU A 165 28.00 31.15 34.04
CA GLU A 165 27.19 31.81 33.02
C GLU A 165 28.06 32.31 31.87
N GLU A 166 29.20 32.94 32.15
CA GLU A 166 30.14 33.38 31.12
C GLU A 166 30.66 32.21 30.28
N LYS A 167 31.06 31.10 30.91
CA LYS A 167 31.49 29.90 30.18
C LYS A 167 30.35 29.25 29.37
N SER A 168 29.12 29.25 29.89
CA SER A 168 27.96 28.73 29.17
C SER A 168 27.67 29.54 27.90
N GLN A 169 27.83 30.86 27.97
CA GLN A 169 27.69 31.75 26.82
C GLN A 169 28.80 31.52 25.80
N GLN A 170 30.05 31.35 26.26
CA GLN A 170 31.18 31.00 25.40
C GLN A 170 30.93 29.68 24.66
N TYR A 171 30.48 28.63 25.35
CA TYR A 171 30.17 27.34 24.72
C TYR A 171 29.05 27.44 23.67
N LEU A 172 27.98 28.20 23.97
CA LEU A 172 26.91 28.44 23.01
C LEU A 172 27.40 29.25 21.80
N GLN A 173 28.28 30.22 22.01
CA GLN A 173 28.88 31.02 20.95
C GLN A 173 29.79 30.17 20.06
N GLU A 174 30.63 29.31 20.66
CA GLU A 174 31.49 28.36 19.94
C GLU A 174 30.66 27.36 19.13
N ARG A 175 29.56 26.84 19.70
CA ARG A 175 28.65 25.94 18.97
C ARG A 175 27.98 26.64 17.78
N ARG A 176 27.63 27.93 17.90
CA ARG A 176 27.08 28.71 16.77
C ARG A 176 28.12 28.91 15.67
N LEU A 177 29.36 29.26 16.03
CA LEU A 177 30.46 29.45 15.08
C LEU A 177 30.85 28.12 14.39
N GLY A 178 30.89 27.02 15.12
CA GLY A 178 31.16 25.68 14.58
C GLY A 178 30.06 25.14 13.67
N ALA A 179 28.79 25.47 13.95
CA ALA A 179 27.67 25.10 13.09
C ALA A 179 27.72 25.79 11.71
N GLU A 180 28.24 27.02 11.63
CA GLU A 180 28.47 27.70 10.34
C GLU A 180 29.62 27.10 9.53
N GLN A 181 30.65 26.57 10.20
CA GLN A 181 31.78 25.90 9.54
C GLN A 181 31.40 24.54 8.95
N HIS A 182 30.54 23.77 9.63
CA HIS A 182 30.06 22.48 9.12
C HIS A 182 28.92 22.59 8.09
N SER A 183 28.16 23.69 8.07
CA SER A 183 27.12 23.90 7.04
C SER A 183 27.68 24.14 5.63
N LYS A 184 28.94 24.56 5.48
CA LYS A 184 29.56 24.79 4.15
C LYS A 184 30.19 23.54 3.52
N ARG A 185 30.30 22.41 4.24
CA ARG A 185 30.82 21.13 3.69
C ARG A 185 29.77 20.04 3.54
N ALA A 186 28.60 20.16 4.19
CA ALA A 186 27.53 19.16 4.10
C ALA A 186 26.67 19.24 2.82
N ALA A 187 27.02 20.11 1.86
CA ALA A 187 26.31 20.22 0.58
C ALA A 187 27.03 19.50 -0.58
N ASP A 188 28.23 18.94 -0.37
CA ASP A 188 29.09 18.43 -1.45
C ASP A 188 29.65 17.01 -1.22
N GLU A 189 29.06 16.22 -0.32
CA GLU A 189 29.44 14.81 -0.10
C GLU A 189 28.21 13.92 0.18
N THR A 190 27.20 14.01 -0.69
CA THR A 190 26.14 12.97 -0.78
C THR A 190 25.85 12.63 -2.23
N LEU A 191 26.92 12.48 -3.03
CA LEU A 191 26.82 12.11 -4.44
C LEU A 191 28.02 11.27 -4.90
N LEU A 192 28.27 10.14 -4.24
CA LEU A 192 29.16 9.10 -4.78
C LEU A 192 28.87 7.74 -4.15
N ASP A 193 27.71 7.15 -4.47
CA ASP A 193 27.69 5.74 -4.84
C ASP A 193 26.54 5.45 -5.81
N GLY A 194 26.81 4.62 -6.81
CA GLY A 194 26.09 4.57 -8.07
C GLY A 194 24.69 3.96 -7.98
N ALA A 195 23.69 4.72 -8.46
CA ALA A 195 22.49 4.15 -9.07
C ALA A 195 21.98 5.05 -10.20
N GLN A 196 22.06 4.47 -11.39
CA GLN A 196 21.78 4.96 -12.73
C GLN A 196 20.28 5.29 -12.96
N THR A 197 20.01 6.47 -13.55
CA THR A 197 18.81 6.88 -14.36
C THR A 197 17.51 7.20 -13.58
N THR A 198 16.73 8.29 -13.80
CA THR A 198 16.37 9.04 -15.01
C THR A 198 15.89 10.48 -14.67
N SER A 199 16.27 11.39 -15.56
CA SER A 199 15.63 12.65 -16.01
C SER A 199 14.40 13.26 -15.30
N ALA A 200 14.63 14.47 -14.79
CA ALA A 200 13.90 15.71 -15.12
C ALA A 200 12.36 15.67 -15.29
N LYS A 201 11.65 16.20 -14.27
CA LYS A 201 10.62 17.28 -14.39
C LYS A 201 10.03 17.62 -13.00
N ARG A 202 10.56 18.65 -12.36
CA ARG A 202 9.72 19.57 -11.56
C ARG A 202 9.29 20.68 -12.51
N PRO A 203 8.02 21.14 -12.50
CA PRO A 203 7.77 22.34 -11.71
C PRO A 203 6.32 22.56 -11.22
N ARG A 204 6.23 23.46 -10.21
CA ARG A 204 5.08 24.31 -9.82
C ARG A 204 3.89 23.54 -9.20
N GLY A 205 3.60 23.67 -7.91
CA GLY A 205 3.53 24.91 -7.16
C GLY A 205 2.12 25.02 -6.62
N ARG A 206 1.95 24.71 -5.33
CA ARG A 206 0.83 25.06 -4.44
C ARG A 206 -0.58 24.61 -4.89
N PRO A 207 -1.30 23.77 -4.12
CA PRO A 207 -2.71 23.51 -4.38
C PRO A 207 -3.48 24.84 -4.31
N LYS A 208 -4.06 25.27 -5.45
CA LYS A 208 -4.97 26.41 -5.48
C LYS A 208 -6.18 26.06 -4.62
N GLY A 209 -6.38 26.87 -3.58
CA GLY A 209 -7.44 26.68 -2.61
C GLY A 209 -8.86 26.75 -3.19
N SER A 210 -9.75 26.20 -2.37
CA SER A 210 -11.07 26.71 -2.02
C SER A 210 -11.91 27.33 -3.15
N LYS A 211 -12.91 26.57 -3.59
CA LYS A 211 -14.23 27.12 -3.89
C LYS A 211 -15.30 26.27 -3.21
N ASN A 212 -15.92 26.88 -2.20
CA ASN A 212 -17.21 26.49 -1.65
C ASN A 212 -18.23 26.24 -2.77
N ARG A 213 -19.01 25.17 -2.66
CA ARG A 213 -20.41 25.19 -3.07
C ARG A 213 -21.27 24.84 -1.87
N SER A 214 -21.92 25.90 -1.41
CA SER A 214 -23.08 25.94 -0.55
C SER A 214 -24.21 25.03 -1.06
N GLY A 215 -24.87 24.40 -0.08
CA GLY A 215 -26.33 24.27 -0.07
C GLY A 215 -26.90 22.99 -0.67
N LYS A 216 -27.21 22.01 0.19
CA LYS A 216 -28.60 21.53 0.40
C LYS A 216 -28.71 20.63 1.64
N ALA A 217 -29.19 21.21 2.74
CA ALA A 217 -30.04 20.49 3.70
C ALA A 217 -31.49 20.60 3.19
N PRO A 218 -32.41 19.66 3.50
CA PRO A 218 -33.00 19.61 4.85
C PRO A 218 -33.37 18.20 5.37
N GLY A 219 -33.60 18.12 6.69
CA GLY A 219 -34.31 17.03 7.38
C GLY A 219 -33.43 16.29 8.39
N GLY A 220 -33.55 16.42 9.71
CA GLY A 220 -34.62 17.00 10.52
C GLY A 220 -35.47 15.92 11.20
N SER A 221 -34.89 15.18 12.14
CA SER A 221 -35.53 14.40 13.23
C SER A 221 -34.39 13.68 13.98
N GLY A 222 -34.12 13.84 15.27
CA GLY A 222 -35.02 14.02 16.40
C GLY A 222 -34.83 12.81 17.33
N GLN A 223 -34.65 13.08 18.63
CA GLN A 223 -34.58 12.17 19.78
C GLN A 223 -33.22 11.51 20.08
N ALA A 224 -32.82 11.31 21.34
CA ALA A 224 -33.16 11.89 22.64
C ALA A 224 -32.12 11.33 23.61
N LEU A 225 -31.57 12.17 24.48
CA LEU A 225 -30.86 11.73 25.67
C LEU A 225 -31.87 11.10 26.63
N GLU A 226 -31.54 9.93 27.18
CA GLU A 226 -32.11 9.51 28.45
C GLU A 226 -31.02 8.86 29.30
N SER A 227 -30.52 9.66 30.23
CA SER A 227 -29.82 9.25 31.44
C SER A 227 -30.87 9.12 32.54
N ALA A 228 -31.00 7.93 33.13
CA ALA A 228 -31.71 7.76 34.39
C ALA A 228 -31.02 6.68 35.23
N SER A 229 -30.69 7.09 36.45
CA SER A 229 -30.15 6.30 37.55
C SER A 229 -31.08 5.15 37.94
N GLY A 230 -30.45 4.07 38.40
CA GLY A 230 -31.01 2.96 39.16
C GLY A 230 -29.87 2.09 39.65
#